data_AF-A0A6V7K3A0-F1
#
_entry.id   AF-A0A6V7K3A0-F1
#
_cell.length_a   1.000
_cell.length_b   1.000
_cell.length_c   1.000
_cell.angle_alpha   90.00
_cell.angle_beta   90.00
_cell.angle_gamma   90.00
#
_symmetry.space_group_name_H-M   'P 1'
#
loop_
_entity.id
_entity.type
_entity.pdbx_description
1 polymer ?
#
loop_
_entity_poly.entity_id
_entity_poly.type
_entity_poly.pdbx_seq_one_letter_code
_entity_poly.pdbx_strand_id
1 'polypeptide(L)'
;MKMANSVASVNGEDVETIMDIGGNDVEDIEEGESDGVIVPELQGTLSKWTNYIHGWQSRFIVLKDGTLSYYKSEQDSGFGCRGSISLYKADIK
;
A
#
# COMPACT_ATOMS: atom_id res chain seq x y z
N MET A 1 19.49 27.09 35.68
CA MET A 1 19.14 28.05 34.62
C MET A 1 20.37 28.86 34.20
N LYS A 2 20.93 28.59 33.03
CA LYS A 2 21.55 29.60 32.15
C LYS A 2 21.44 29.05 30.72
N MET A 3 20.57 29.67 29.94
CA MET A 3 20.54 29.58 28.48
C MET A 3 21.24 30.84 27.96
N ALA A 4 22.07 30.71 26.92
CA ALA A 4 21.95 31.47 25.66
C ALA A 4 23.20 31.32 24.79
N ASN A 5 22.93 31.03 23.51
CA ASN A 5 23.80 30.82 22.35
C ASN A 5 24.61 32.05 21.91
N SER A 6 25.67 31.80 21.11
CA SER A 6 25.87 32.55 19.85
C SER A 6 26.70 31.76 18.82
N VAL A 7 26.13 31.69 17.61
CA VAL A 7 26.54 31.23 16.25
C VAL A 7 27.87 31.87 15.77
N ALA A 8 28.61 31.47 14.72
CA ALA A 8 28.88 30.27 13.89
C ALA A 8 29.94 30.67 12.81
N SER A 9 30.31 29.72 11.93
CA SER A 9 31.11 29.85 10.68
C SER A 9 32.61 29.54 10.84
N VAL A 10 33.29 28.72 10.02
CA VAL A 10 33.17 28.42 8.58
C VAL A 10 33.59 26.97 8.26
N ASN A 11 33.11 26.45 7.13
CA ASN A 11 33.33 25.11 6.58
C ASN A 11 34.73 24.89 5.99
N GLY A 12 35.20 23.62 6.00
CA GLY A 12 36.30 23.10 5.19
C GLY A 12 36.04 21.62 4.89
N GLU A 13 35.95 21.27 3.62
CA GLU A 13 35.66 19.95 3.06
C GLU A 13 36.92 19.05 3.10
N ASP A 14 36.75 17.72 3.11
CA ASP A 14 37.57 16.71 2.38
C ASP A 14 37.02 15.27 2.63
N VAL A 15 36.80 14.53 1.54
CA VAL A 15 36.21 13.17 1.38
C VAL A 15 37.32 12.07 1.50
N GLU A 16 37.12 10.78 1.83
CA GLU A 16 36.41 9.69 1.13
C GLU A 16 36.21 8.38 1.96
N THR A 17 35.06 7.73 1.67
CA THR A 17 34.74 6.30 1.39
C THR A 17 35.53 5.13 2.00
N ILE A 18 34.82 4.22 2.70
CA ILE A 18 34.85 2.76 2.43
C ILE A 18 33.42 2.21 2.60
N MET A 19 32.83 1.72 1.50
CA MET A 19 31.62 0.90 1.48
C MET A 19 32.06 -0.57 1.48
N ASP A 20 31.63 -1.36 2.47
CA ASP A 20 31.84 -2.81 2.46
C ASP A 20 30.75 -3.49 1.62
N ILE A 21 31.20 -4.33 0.69
CA ILE A 21 30.40 -5.04 -0.32
C ILE A 21 30.13 -6.45 0.22
N GLY A 22 28.87 -6.81 0.38
CA GLY A 22 28.46 -8.18 0.72
C GLY A 22 27.05 -8.43 0.22
N GLY A 23 26.94 -8.87 -1.04
CA GLY A 23 25.68 -9.13 -1.73
C GLY A 23 24.89 -10.28 -1.11
N ASN A 24 23.58 -10.11 -1.13
CA ASN A 24 22.65 -11.20 -1.30
C ASN A 24 21.63 -10.72 -2.34
N ASP A 25 21.86 -11.15 -3.58
CA ASP A 25 20.96 -10.96 -4.70
C ASP A 25 19.59 -11.57 -4.34
N VAL A 26 18.67 -10.73 -3.90
CA VAL A 26 17.25 -11.06 -3.89
C VAL A 26 16.70 -10.35 -5.11
N GLU A 27 16.43 -11.17 -6.11
CA GLU A 27 15.99 -10.80 -7.44
C GLU A 27 14.95 -9.67 -7.40
N ASP A 28 15.23 -8.64 -8.20
CA ASP A 28 14.26 -7.61 -8.58
C ASP A 28 12.99 -8.31 -9.06
N ILE A 29 11.93 -8.22 -8.26
CA ILE A 29 10.59 -8.51 -8.73
C ILE A 29 10.28 -7.36 -9.67
N GLU A 30 10.41 -7.60 -10.98
CA GLU A 30 9.87 -6.70 -11.99
C GLU A 30 8.37 -6.57 -11.75
N GLU A 31 7.97 -5.50 -11.08
CA GLU A 31 6.58 -5.05 -11.04
C GLU A 31 6.19 -4.73 -12.48
N GLY A 32 5.47 -5.68 -13.07
CA GLY A 32 5.03 -5.62 -14.46
C GLY A 32 4.44 -4.25 -14.79
N GLU A 33 4.89 -3.73 -15.92
CA GLU A 33 4.51 -2.46 -16.52
C GLU A 33 2.98 -2.30 -16.55
N SER A 34 2.43 -1.70 -15.49
CA SER A 34 1.06 -1.22 -15.50
C SER A 34 1.10 0.05 -16.34
N ASP A 35 0.59 0.00 -17.57
CA ASP A 35 0.25 1.18 -18.38
C ASP A 35 -0.25 2.26 -17.43
N GLY A 36 0.51 3.35 -17.23
CA GLY A 36 0.55 4.23 -16.04
C GLY A 36 -0.76 4.85 -15.52
N VAL A 37 -1.77 4.03 -15.26
CA VAL A 37 -3.06 4.35 -14.71
C VAL A 37 -2.96 4.13 -13.21
N ILE A 38 -2.69 5.23 -12.49
CA ILE A 38 -2.73 5.23 -11.04
C ILE A 38 -4.20 5.06 -10.63
N VAL A 39 -4.58 3.84 -10.25
CA VAL A 39 -5.90 3.56 -9.69
C VAL A 39 -5.90 4.06 -8.24
N PRO A 40 -6.82 4.96 -7.86
CA PRO A 40 -6.86 5.46 -6.49
C PRO A 40 -7.14 4.32 -5.52
N GLU A 41 -6.36 4.28 -4.43
CA GLU A 41 -6.67 3.41 -3.31
C GLU A 41 -7.92 3.94 -2.60
N LEU A 42 -8.95 3.11 -2.52
CA LEU A 42 -10.21 3.45 -1.87
C LEU A 42 -10.58 2.36 -0.87
N GLN A 43 -11.13 2.77 0.26
CA GLN A 43 -11.63 1.82 1.25
C GLN A 43 -12.90 2.33 1.91
N GLY A 44 -13.78 1.41 2.30
CA GLY A 44 -15.01 1.75 2.96
C GLY A 44 -15.98 0.58 3.09
N THR A 45 -17.06 0.83 3.81
CA THR A 45 -18.10 -0.18 4.03
C THR A 45 -19.19 -0.06 2.97
N LEU A 46 -19.44 -1.14 2.22
CA LEU A 46 -20.47 -1.21 1.18
C LEU A 46 -21.41 -2.41 1.41
N SER A 47 -22.58 -2.37 0.78
CA SER A 47 -23.50 -3.52 0.75
C SER A 47 -23.11 -4.48 -0.37
N LYS A 48 -22.82 -5.73 -0.01
CA LYS A 48 -22.44 -6.81 -0.96
C LYS A 48 -23.41 -7.99 -0.83
N TRP A 49 -23.91 -8.48 -1.97
CA TRP A 49 -24.60 -9.76 -1.99
C TRP A 49 -23.61 -10.90 -1.72
N THR A 50 -23.89 -11.71 -0.70
CA THR A 50 -22.98 -12.78 -0.27
C THR A 50 -23.43 -14.16 -0.72
N ASN A 51 -24.73 -14.46 -0.58
CA ASN A 51 -25.37 -15.68 -1.07
C ASN A 51 -26.90 -15.55 -0.96
N TYR A 52 -27.65 -16.56 -1.43
CA TYR A 52 -29.12 -16.58 -1.39
C TYR A 52 -29.74 -16.63 0.00
N ILE A 53 -29.00 -17.12 1.01
CA ILE A 53 -29.51 -17.32 2.37
C ILE A 53 -29.36 -16.04 3.20
N HIS A 54 -28.23 -15.34 3.08
CA HIS A 54 -27.89 -14.13 3.86
C HIS A 54 -28.11 -12.84 3.08
N GLY A 55 -28.20 -12.92 1.77
CA GLY A 55 -28.43 -11.78 0.89
C GLY A 55 -27.36 -10.69 0.96
N TRP A 56 -27.84 -9.44 0.94
CA TRP A 56 -27.02 -8.23 1.07
C TRP A 56 -26.49 -8.09 2.48
N GLN A 57 -25.18 -7.88 2.59
CA GLN A 57 -24.48 -7.74 3.86
C GLN A 57 -23.49 -6.60 3.78
N SER A 58 -23.30 -5.92 4.92
CA SER A 58 -22.27 -4.90 5.06
C SER A 58 -20.88 -5.55 5.03
N ARG A 59 -19.99 -5.09 4.15
CA ARG A 59 -18.61 -5.59 4.02
C ARG A 59 -17.66 -4.44 3.86
N PHE A 60 -16.49 -4.55 4.49
CA PHE A 60 -15.41 -3.61 4.28
C PHE A 60 -14.71 -3.96 2.97
N ILE A 61 -14.67 -3.02 2.05
CA ILE A 61 -14.13 -3.16 0.71
C ILE A 61 -12.86 -2.31 0.63
N VAL A 62 -11.82 -2.86 -0.01
CA VAL A 62 -10.57 -2.18 -0.31
C VAL A 62 -10.29 -2.33 -1.80
N LEU A 63 -10.12 -1.22 -2.50
CA LEU A 63 -9.62 -1.15 -3.86
C LEU A 63 -8.15 -0.73 -3.79
N LYS A 64 -7.26 -1.55 -4.31
CA LYS A 64 -5.82 -1.28 -4.40
C LYS A 64 -5.25 -2.02 -5.60
N ASP A 65 -4.38 -1.36 -6.37
CA ASP A 65 -3.67 -1.94 -7.52
C ASP A 65 -4.60 -2.67 -8.50
N GLY A 66 -5.72 -2.03 -8.86
CA GLY A 66 -6.72 -2.62 -9.77
C GLY A 66 -7.44 -3.86 -9.23
N THR A 67 -7.28 -4.18 -7.94
CA THR A 67 -7.90 -5.32 -7.27
C THR A 67 -8.86 -4.87 -6.19
N LEU A 68 -10.09 -5.36 -6.24
CA LEU A 68 -11.12 -5.14 -5.24
C LEU A 68 -11.17 -6.33 -4.28
N SER A 69 -10.75 -6.11 -3.04
CA SER A 69 -10.77 -7.10 -1.96
C SER A 69 -11.86 -6.79 -0.94
N TYR A 70 -12.44 -7.81 -0.30
CA TYR A 70 -13.43 -7.61 0.75
C TYR A 70 -13.19 -8.42 2.01
N TYR A 71 -13.61 -7.82 3.12
CA TYR A 71 -13.45 -8.32 4.48
C TYR A 71 -14.79 -8.24 5.21
N LYS A 72 -14.91 -8.98 6.33
CA LYS A 72 -16.14 -8.96 7.13
C LYS A 72 -16.34 -7.60 7.81
N SER A 73 -15.27 -6.99 8.31
CA SER A 73 -15.21 -5.61 8.82
C SER A 73 -13.82 -5.02 8.57
N GLU A 74 -13.64 -3.74 8.88
CA GLU A 74 -12.34 -3.05 8.79
C GLU A 74 -11.30 -3.66 9.72
N GLN A 75 -11.71 -4.02 10.96
CA GLN A 75 -10.83 -4.65 11.94
C GLN A 75 -10.41 -6.07 11.50
N ASP A 76 -11.29 -6.75 10.75
CA ASP A 76 -11.01 -8.08 10.21
C ASP A 76 -10.03 -8.05 9.03
N SER A 77 -9.64 -6.87 8.53
CA SER A 77 -8.71 -6.75 7.39
C SER A 77 -7.34 -7.38 7.65
N GLY A 78 -6.85 -7.32 8.90
CA GLY A 78 -5.60 -7.97 9.32
C GLY A 78 -5.71 -9.48 9.55
N PHE A 79 -6.93 -10.04 9.59
CA PHE A 79 -7.16 -11.47 9.87
C PHE A 79 -7.35 -12.31 8.61
N GLY A 80 -7.35 -11.67 7.44
CA GLY A 80 -7.36 -12.35 6.14
C GLY A 80 -8.54 -11.97 5.26
N CYS A 81 -8.27 -11.96 3.95
CA CYS A 81 -9.22 -11.61 2.90
C CYS A 81 -10.31 -12.69 2.73
N ARG A 82 -11.57 -12.27 2.54
CA ARG A 82 -12.70 -13.18 2.26
C ARG A 82 -12.91 -13.42 0.76
N GLY A 83 -12.23 -12.64 -0.07
CA GLY A 83 -12.20 -12.80 -1.51
C GLY A 83 -11.76 -11.51 -2.19
N SER A 84 -11.14 -11.65 -3.36
CA SER A 84 -10.70 -10.55 -4.20
C SER A 84 -11.13 -10.75 -5.64
N ILE A 85 -11.30 -9.66 -6.37
CA ILE A 85 -11.59 -9.66 -7.80
C ILE A 85 -10.73 -8.60 -8.49
N SER A 86 -10.11 -8.99 -9.61
CA SER A 86 -9.39 -8.05 -10.45
C SER A 86 -10.36 -7.24 -11.30
N LEU A 87 -10.12 -5.93 -11.41
CA LEU A 87 -10.93 -5.01 -12.19
C LEU A 87 -10.36 -4.71 -13.59
N TYR A 88 -9.21 -5.29 -13.97
CA TYR A 88 -8.58 -5.00 -15.28
C TYR A 88 -9.48 -5.30 -16.49
N LYS A 89 -10.45 -6.22 -16.33
CA LYS A 89 -11.45 -6.56 -17.37
C LYS A 89 -12.88 -6.38 -16.87
N ALA A 90 -13.07 -5.57 -15.83
CA ALA A 90 -14.40 -5.30 -15.27
C ALA A 90 -15.01 -4.07 -15.93
N ASP A 91 -16.26 -4.22 -16.38
CA ASP A 91 -17.06 -3.13 -16.94
C ASP A 91 -18.29 -2.90 -16.05
N ILE A 92 -18.62 -1.62 -15.85
CA ILE A 92 -19.86 -1.21 -15.18
C ILE A 92 -20.87 -0.85 -16.26
N LYS A 93 -22.10 -1.35 -16.14
CA LYS A 93 -23.22 -1.03 -17.04
C LYS A 93 -24.12 0.04 -16.47
#